data_AF-A0A3G2GRA1-F1
#
_entry.id   AF-A0A3G2GRA1-F1
#
_cell.length_a   1.000
_cell.length_b   1.000
_cell.length_c   1.000
_cell.angle_alpha   90.00
_cell.angle_beta   90.00
_cell.angle_gamma   90.00
#
_symmetry.space_group_name_H-M   'P 1'
#
loop_
_entity.id
_entity.type
_entity.pdbx_description
1 polymer ?
#
loop_
_entity_poly.entity_id
_entity_poly.type
_entity_poly.pdbx_seq_one_letter_code
_entity_poly.pdbx_strand_id
1 'polypeptide(L)'
;MGQKINPLGFRLGTTQSHHSLWFAEPKNYSKELQKDEIIRYYIKNYVEKNMTYSVMELIRIEIEKDVDLTTMKIYILPAHADVFNKHYQREGKNLQPNLQKKFAYVKKKKGDLKTGKDIYVTPKFNLTLIKIDEPYRHANILAKFLSAQLLARISFRKAMKKAIQLAKQANAKGIRVQIA
;
A
#
# COMPACT_ATOMS: atom_id res chain seq x y z
N MET A 1 31.00 6.43 12.27
CA MET A 1 29.62 6.20 12.75
C MET A 1 29.19 4.80 12.33
N GLY A 2 28.65 3.99 13.25
CA GLY A 2 28.27 2.60 12.97
C GLY A 2 26.95 2.46 12.22
N GLN A 3 26.71 1.26 11.69
CA GLN A 3 25.45 0.89 11.05
C GLN A 3 24.34 0.76 12.10
N LYS A 4 23.12 1.24 11.77
CA LYS A 4 21.93 1.08 12.61
C LYS A 4 20.98 0.08 11.98
N ILE A 5 20.26 -0.67 12.81
CA ILE A 5 19.19 -1.57 12.35
C ILE A 5 17.94 -0.78 11.94
N ASN A 6 17.19 -1.30 10.97
CA ASN A 6 15.90 -0.73 10.59
C ASN A 6 14.90 -0.88 11.76
N PRO A 7 14.34 0.22 12.30
CA PRO A 7 13.44 0.16 13.45
C PRO A 7 12.12 -0.57 13.18
N LEU A 8 11.67 -0.67 11.93
CA LEU A 8 10.48 -1.45 11.58
C LEU A 8 10.75 -2.94 11.77
N GLY A 9 11.88 -3.44 11.25
CA GLY A 9 12.29 -4.84 11.38
C GLY A 9 12.60 -5.23 12.82
N PHE A 10 13.30 -4.35 13.56
CA PHE A 10 13.66 -4.60 14.96
C PHE A 10 12.43 -4.75 15.89
N ARG A 11 11.28 -4.21 15.51
CA ARG A 11 10.05 -4.23 16.33
C ARG A 11 9.01 -5.25 15.86
N LEU A 12 9.32 -6.05 14.83
CA LEU A 12 8.39 -7.08 14.35
C LEU A 12 8.11 -8.09 15.47
N GLY A 13 6.84 -8.44 15.66
CA GLY A 13 6.40 -9.41 16.67
C GLY A 13 6.24 -8.86 18.09
N THR A 14 6.60 -7.58 18.33
CA THR A 14 6.37 -6.91 19.62
C THR A 14 5.38 -5.76 19.47
N THR A 15 5.83 -4.63 18.93
CA THR A 15 5.00 -3.43 18.72
C THR A 15 4.59 -3.23 17.26
N GLN A 16 5.30 -3.86 16.32
CA GLN A 16 5.04 -3.75 14.88
C GLN A 16 4.49 -5.07 14.32
N SER A 17 3.36 -5.01 13.62
CA SER A 17 2.79 -6.13 12.88
C SER A 17 3.33 -6.20 11.45
N HIS A 18 3.19 -7.38 10.84
CA HIS A 18 3.47 -7.58 9.42
C HIS A 18 2.42 -6.89 8.55
N HIS A 19 2.85 -6.35 7.39
CA HIS A 19 1.94 -5.78 6.39
C HIS A 19 1.35 -6.84 5.45
N SER A 20 1.89 -8.05 5.45
CA SER A 20 1.33 -9.20 4.74
C SER A 20 1.07 -10.29 5.76
N LEU A 21 -0.21 -10.63 5.96
CA LEU A 21 -0.69 -11.61 6.91
C LEU A 21 -1.27 -12.79 6.13
N TRP A 22 -0.41 -13.76 5.85
CA TRP A 22 -0.79 -15.00 5.19
C TRP A 22 0.22 -16.08 5.48
N PHE A 23 -0.19 -17.33 5.28
CA PHE A 23 0.66 -18.50 5.43
C PHE A 23 0.73 -19.29 4.12
N ALA A 24 1.88 -19.88 3.83
CA ALA A 24 2.05 -20.81 2.73
C ALA A 24 3.10 -21.85 3.11
N GLU A 25 2.96 -23.06 2.57
CA GLU A 25 3.99 -24.08 2.67
C GLU A 25 5.33 -23.59 2.08
N PRO A 26 6.49 -24.03 2.59
CA PRO A 26 7.79 -23.58 2.12
C PRO A 26 8.00 -23.71 0.61
N LYS A 27 7.43 -24.76 -0.01
CA LYS A 27 7.48 -25.00 -1.46
C LYS A 27 6.74 -23.93 -2.28
N ASN A 28 5.69 -23.34 -1.70
CA ASN A 28 4.81 -22.38 -2.37
C ASN A 28 5.03 -20.93 -1.91
N TYR A 29 5.75 -20.72 -0.80
CA TYR A 29 5.99 -19.40 -0.22
C TYR A 29 6.57 -18.39 -1.22
N SER A 30 7.58 -18.80 -1.99
CA SER A 30 8.19 -17.93 -3.00
C SER A 30 7.19 -17.48 -4.08
N LYS A 31 6.28 -18.35 -4.51
CA LYS A 31 5.26 -18.04 -5.51
C LYS A 31 4.24 -17.06 -4.94
N GLU A 32 3.83 -17.26 -3.69
CA GLU A 32 2.89 -16.39 -3.01
C GLU A 32 3.46 -15.00 -2.70
N LEU A 33 4.76 -14.92 -2.41
CA LEU A 33 5.48 -13.68 -2.24
C LEU A 33 5.56 -12.88 -3.55
N GLN A 34 5.87 -13.54 -4.67
CA GLN A 34 5.87 -12.91 -5.99
C GLN A 34 4.49 -12.35 -6.36
N LYS A 35 3.42 -13.10 -6.06
CA LYS A 35 2.05 -12.60 -6.26
C LYS A 35 1.78 -11.34 -5.43
N ASP A 36 2.21 -11.33 -4.16
CA ASP A 36 2.07 -10.18 -3.28
C ASP A 36 2.77 -8.94 -3.85
N GLU A 37 3.99 -9.10 -4.36
CA GLU A 37 4.76 -8.04 -4.99
C GLU A 37 4.07 -7.50 -6.26
N ILE A 38 3.58 -8.38 -7.13
CA ILE A 38 2.86 -7.99 -8.36
C ILE A 38 1.58 -7.22 -8.01
N ILE A 39 0.85 -7.64 -6.98
CA ILE A 39 -0.35 -6.93 -6.48
C ILE A 39 0.03 -5.53 -6.00
N ARG A 40 1.05 -5.42 -5.15
CA ARG A 40 1.53 -4.13 -4.62
C ARG A 40 1.97 -3.18 -5.73
N TYR A 41 2.73 -3.69 -6.71
CA TYR A 41 3.17 -2.94 -7.88
C TYR A 41 2.00 -2.45 -8.72
N TYR A 42 1.02 -3.33 -8.98
CA TYR A 42 -0.16 -2.96 -9.76
C TYR A 42 -0.99 -1.88 -9.07
N ILE A 43 -1.25 -2.01 -7.77
CA ILE A 43 -2.00 -1.01 -7.00
C ILE A 43 -1.26 0.33 -7.02
N LYS A 44 0.05 0.32 -6.79
CA LYS A 44 0.87 1.55 -6.81
C LYS A 44 0.76 2.27 -8.15
N ASN A 45 0.97 1.55 -9.26
CA ASN A 45 0.88 2.11 -10.61
C ASN A 45 -0.52 2.59 -10.97
N TYR A 46 -1.54 1.86 -10.51
CA TYR A 46 -2.92 2.23 -10.74
C TYR A 46 -3.23 3.55 -10.02
N VAL A 47 -2.83 3.68 -8.76
CA VAL A 47 -3.00 4.92 -7.97
C VAL A 47 -2.25 6.08 -8.63
N GLU A 48 -0.99 5.90 -9.04
CA GLU A 48 -0.20 6.95 -9.69
C GLU A 48 -0.79 7.42 -11.04
N LYS A 49 -1.42 6.52 -11.81
CA LYS A 49 -2.02 6.87 -13.11
C LYS A 49 -3.39 7.54 -13.00
N ASN A 50 -4.23 7.07 -12.06
CA ASN A 50 -5.62 7.51 -11.97
C ASN A 50 -5.83 8.64 -10.96
N MET A 51 -4.89 8.84 -10.03
CA MET A 51 -4.95 9.93 -9.06
C MET A 51 -3.83 10.94 -9.29
N THR A 52 -4.22 12.17 -9.59
CA THR A 52 -3.31 13.31 -9.58
C THR A 52 -2.71 13.44 -8.17
N TYR A 53 -1.38 13.61 -8.07
CA TYR A 53 -0.62 13.72 -6.81
C TYR A 53 -1.22 14.69 -5.77
N SER A 54 -1.97 15.70 -6.21
CA SER A 54 -2.64 16.67 -5.32
C SER A 54 -3.87 16.12 -4.59
N VAL A 55 -4.37 14.92 -4.91
CA VAL A 55 -5.70 14.45 -4.47
C VAL A 55 -5.63 13.28 -3.51
N MET A 56 -4.68 12.35 -3.68
CA MET A 56 -4.67 11.10 -2.95
C MET A 56 -3.28 10.48 -2.86
N GLU A 57 -2.82 10.16 -1.66
CA GLU A 57 -1.49 9.58 -1.45
C GLU A 57 -1.56 8.19 -0.81
N LEU A 58 -0.87 7.21 -1.42
CA LEU A 58 -0.72 5.86 -0.90
C LEU A 58 0.33 5.83 0.23
N ILE A 59 -0.07 5.30 1.39
CA ILE A 59 0.77 5.28 2.60
C ILE A 59 1.27 3.87 2.89
N ARG A 60 0.34 2.91 2.98
CA ARG A 60 0.63 1.50 3.22
C ARG A 60 -0.44 0.63 2.56
N ILE A 61 -0.05 -0.58 2.20
CA ILE A 61 -0.95 -1.64 1.73
C ILE A 61 -0.78 -2.82 2.68
N GLU A 62 -1.87 -3.25 3.28
CA GLU A 62 -1.94 -4.46 4.09
C GLU A 62 -2.68 -5.54 3.31
N ILE A 63 -2.11 -6.74 3.26
CA ILE A 63 -2.65 -7.87 2.51
C ILE A 63 -2.87 -9.03 3.46
N GLU A 64 -4.11 -9.43 3.60
CA GLU A 64 -4.56 -10.58 4.38
C GLU A 64 -5.04 -11.64 3.38
N LYS A 65 -4.51 -12.86 3.45
CA LYS A 65 -5.00 -13.97 2.60
C LYS A 65 -5.62 -15.04 3.48
N ASP A 66 -6.91 -15.27 3.25
CA ASP A 66 -7.62 -16.47 3.66
C ASP A 66 -7.58 -17.50 2.52
N VAL A 67 -8.15 -18.68 2.74
CA VAL A 67 -8.14 -19.79 1.77
C VAL A 67 -8.75 -19.37 0.42
N ASP A 68 -9.88 -18.66 0.47
CA ASP A 68 -10.65 -18.30 -0.73
C ASP A 68 -10.63 -16.80 -1.04
N LEU A 69 -10.30 -15.96 -0.05
CA LEU A 69 -10.43 -14.52 -0.13
C LEU A 69 -9.11 -13.84 0.19
N THR A 70 -8.67 -12.96 -0.70
CA THR A 70 -7.58 -12.03 -0.40
C THR A 70 -8.16 -10.66 -0.08
N THR A 71 -8.02 -10.23 1.17
CA THR A 71 -8.45 -8.93 1.65
C THR A 71 -7.29 -7.94 1.61
N MET A 72 -7.48 -6.83 0.92
CA MET A 72 -6.49 -5.76 0.78
C MET A 72 -6.99 -4.50 1.44
N LYS A 73 -6.26 -4.04 2.46
CA LYS A 73 -6.51 -2.77 3.13
C LYS A 73 -5.51 -1.74 2.61
N ILE A 74 -6.01 -0.76 1.87
CA ILE A 74 -5.21 0.29 1.26
C ILE A 74 -5.39 1.55 2.09
N TYR A 75 -4.31 2.03 2.70
CA TYR A 75 -4.33 3.23 3.52
C TYR A 75 -3.95 4.45 2.72
N ILE A 76 -4.82 5.44 2.77
CA ILE A 76 -4.82 6.58 1.88
C ILE A 76 -4.98 7.87 2.66
N LEU A 77 -4.22 8.89 2.25
CA LEU A 77 -4.51 10.27 2.61
C LEU A 77 -5.32 10.94 1.49
N PRO A 78 -6.58 11.32 1.73
CA PRO A 78 -7.31 12.19 0.82
C PRO A 78 -6.96 13.65 1.04
N ALA A 79 -6.93 14.44 -0.04
CA ALA A 79 -6.76 15.88 0.02
C ALA A 79 -7.99 16.59 0.63
N HIS A 80 -9.19 16.09 0.35
CA HIS A 80 -10.45 16.56 0.93
C HIS A 80 -11.42 15.38 1.13
N ALA A 81 -12.25 15.44 2.17
CA ALA A 81 -13.18 14.36 2.53
C ALA A 81 -14.19 14.05 1.40
N ASP A 82 -14.69 15.07 0.71
CA ASP A 82 -15.64 14.90 -0.40
C ASP A 82 -15.04 14.18 -1.60
N VAL A 83 -13.74 14.42 -1.83
CA VAL A 83 -12.99 13.79 -2.91
C VAL A 83 -12.74 12.32 -2.60
N PHE A 84 -12.50 11.99 -1.32
CA PHE A 84 -12.40 10.59 -0.88
C PHE A 84 -13.68 9.82 -1.21
N ASN A 85 -14.87 10.31 -0.87
CA ASN A 85 -16.11 9.56 -1.09
C ASN A 85 -16.42 9.36 -2.59
N LYS A 86 -16.20 10.39 -3.41
CA LYS A 86 -16.40 10.30 -4.87
C LYS A 86 -15.41 9.32 -5.52
N HIS A 87 -14.14 9.35 -5.13
CA HIS A 87 -13.15 8.40 -5.63
C HIS A 87 -13.33 7.01 -5.03
N TYR A 88 -13.66 6.87 -3.74
CA TYR A 88 -13.92 5.58 -3.10
C TYR A 88 -14.99 4.78 -3.86
N GLN A 89 -16.10 5.44 -4.22
CA GLN A 89 -17.19 4.79 -4.95
C GLN A 89 -16.82 4.44 -6.41
N ARG A 90 -16.00 5.27 -7.09
CA ARG A 90 -15.54 5.00 -8.46
C ARG A 90 -14.45 3.93 -8.49
N GLU A 91 -13.51 4.02 -7.56
CA GLU A 91 -12.29 3.22 -7.52
C GLU A 91 -12.55 1.85 -6.93
N GLY A 92 -13.40 1.73 -5.90
CA GLY A 92 -13.90 0.42 -5.45
C GLY A 92 -14.60 -0.35 -6.58
N LYS A 93 -15.34 0.36 -7.44
CA LYS A 93 -16.02 -0.22 -8.62
C LYS A 93 -15.05 -0.61 -9.74
N ASN A 94 -13.91 0.06 -9.90
CA ASN A 94 -12.99 -0.17 -11.02
C ASN A 94 -11.79 -1.07 -10.66
N LEU A 95 -11.17 -0.87 -9.49
CA LEU A 95 -9.99 -1.64 -9.06
C LEU A 95 -10.32 -3.12 -8.82
N GLN A 96 -11.42 -3.41 -8.15
CA GLN A 96 -11.80 -4.79 -7.85
C GLN A 96 -11.98 -5.65 -9.12
N PRO A 97 -12.78 -5.26 -10.13
CA PRO A 97 -12.91 -6.05 -11.34
C PRO A 97 -11.63 -6.07 -12.18
N ASN A 98 -10.82 -5.00 -12.17
CA ASN A 98 -9.55 -4.98 -12.91
C ASN A 98 -8.52 -5.93 -12.29
N LEU A 99 -8.44 -6.00 -10.96
CA LEU A 99 -7.64 -6.96 -10.23
C LEU A 99 -8.13 -8.39 -10.51
N GLN A 100 -9.43 -8.64 -10.41
CA GLN A 100 -10.00 -9.96 -10.70
C GLN A 100 -9.72 -10.41 -12.14
N LYS A 101 -9.89 -9.52 -13.13
CA LYS A 101 -9.59 -9.82 -14.55
C LYS A 101 -8.11 -10.11 -14.77
N LYS A 102 -7.22 -9.33 -14.15
CA LYS A 102 -5.77 -9.44 -14.37
C LYS A 102 -5.16 -10.66 -13.70
N PHE A 103 -5.69 -11.05 -12.54
CA PHE A 103 -5.22 -12.22 -11.79
C PHE A 103 -6.10 -13.46 -12.00
N ALA A 104 -7.06 -13.41 -12.92
CA ALA A 104 -7.74 -14.60 -13.42
C ALA A 104 -6.71 -15.49 -14.13
N TYR A 105 -6.54 -16.72 -13.65
CA TYR A 105 -5.68 -17.69 -14.30
C TYR A 105 -6.49 -18.93 -14.68
N VAL A 106 -6.07 -19.57 -15.77
CA VAL A 106 -6.66 -20.82 -16.24
C VAL A 106 -6.05 -21.98 -15.44
N LYS A 107 -6.88 -22.77 -14.73
CA LYS A 107 -6.48 -24.12 -14.33
C LYS A 107 -6.78 -25.06 -15.50
N LYS A 108 -5.75 -25.57 -16.17
CA LYS A 108 -5.91 -26.75 -17.04
C LYS A 108 -6.18 -27.97 -16.15
N LYS A 109 -7.35 -28.59 -16.27
CA LYS A 109 -7.59 -29.91 -15.66
C LYS A 109 -6.61 -30.92 -16.29
N LYS A 110 -5.74 -31.53 -15.48
CA LYS A 110 -5.09 -32.81 -15.84
C LYS A 110 -6.12 -33.91 -15.61
N GLY A 111 -7.05 -34.07 -16.54
CA GLY A 111 -8.10 -35.08 -16.44
C GLY A 111 -9.19 -34.76 -17.44
N ASP A 112 -9.26 -35.60 -18.47
CA ASP A 112 -10.31 -35.71 -19.49
C ASP A 112 -10.15 -34.80 -20.71
N LEU A 113 -9.42 -35.32 -21.70
CA LEU A 113 -9.25 -34.81 -23.07
C LEU A 113 -10.57 -34.66 -23.88
N LYS A 114 -11.76 -34.78 -23.28
CA LYS A 114 -13.04 -34.85 -24.02
C LYS A 114 -14.03 -33.72 -23.74
N THR A 115 -13.73 -32.80 -22.84
CA THR A 115 -14.51 -31.56 -22.70
C THR A 115 -13.58 -30.43 -22.34
N GLY A 116 -12.90 -29.87 -23.35
CA GLY A 116 -11.90 -28.80 -23.24
C GLY A 116 -12.50 -27.45 -22.82
N LYS A 117 -13.19 -27.40 -21.68
CA LYS A 117 -13.56 -26.14 -21.03
C LYS A 117 -12.49 -25.82 -20.01
N ASP A 118 -11.68 -24.83 -20.32
CA ASP A 118 -10.75 -24.21 -19.39
C ASP A 118 -11.50 -23.69 -18.16
N ILE A 119 -11.15 -24.20 -16.97
CA ILE A 119 -11.74 -23.71 -15.71
C ILE A 119 -10.88 -22.53 -15.26
N TYR A 120 -11.41 -21.33 -15.41
CA TYR A 120 -10.81 -20.13 -14.83
C TYR A 120 -11.00 -20.18 -13.33
N VAL A 121 -9.90 -20.14 -12.57
CA VAL A 121 -9.96 -19.88 -11.13
C VAL A 121 -9.72 -18.40 -10.95
N THR A 122 -10.76 -17.67 -10.58
CA THR A 122 -10.65 -16.26 -10.22
C THR A 122 -10.45 -16.16 -8.72
N PRO A 123 -9.28 -15.71 -8.24
CA PRO A 123 -9.12 -15.39 -6.83
C PRO A 123 -10.08 -14.26 -6.48
N LYS A 124 -10.85 -14.43 -5.40
CA LYS A 124 -11.74 -13.40 -4.90
C LYS A 124 -10.89 -12.36 -4.15
N PHE A 125 -11.01 -11.10 -4.56
CA PHE A 125 -10.37 -9.98 -3.88
C PHE A 125 -11.42 -9.12 -3.20
N ASN A 126 -11.23 -8.86 -1.92
CA ASN A 126 -11.93 -7.80 -1.21
C ASN A 126 -10.96 -6.63 -1.04
N LEU A 127 -11.41 -5.43 -1.38
CA LEU A 127 -10.58 -4.22 -1.28
C LEU A 127 -11.28 -3.21 -0.39
N THR A 128 -10.59 -2.81 0.67
CA THR A 128 -11.03 -1.82 1.64
C THR A 128 -10.08 -0.62 1.60
N LEU A 129 -10.60 0.56 1.29
CA LEU A 129 -9.82 1.79 1.37
C LEU A 129 -10.04 2.42 2.76
N ILE A 130 -8.94 2.69 3.46
CA ILE A 130 -8.97 3.27 4.81
C ILE A 130 -8.37 4.67 4.74
N LYS A 131 -9.16 5.66 5.15
CA LYS A 131 -8.70 7.04 5.31
C LYS A 131 -7.84 7.16 6.55
N ILE A 132 -6.75 7.92 6.44
CA ILE A 132 -5.94 8.35 7.59
C ILE A 132 -6.35 9.76 8.01
N ASP A 133 -6.58 9.95 9.30
CA ASP A 133 -7.03 11.24 9.86
C ASP A 133 -5.86 12.21 10.12
N GLU A 134 -4.73 11.70 10.65
CA GLU A 134 -3.54 12.51 10.97
C GLU A 134 -2.38 12.21 10.00
N PRO A 135 -2.29 12.87 8.84
CA PRO A 135 -1.29 12.55 7.83
C PRO A 135 0.16 12.78 8.29
N TYR A 136 0.41 13.93 8.92
CA TYR A 136 1.75 14.33 9.34
C TYR A 136 2.30 13.52 10.52
N ARG A 137 1.52 12.57 11.04
CA ARG A 137 2.01 11.58 12.00
C ARG A 137 2.76 10.43 11.32
N HIS A 138 2.51 10.20 10.03
CA HIS A 138 3.16 9.14 9.25
C HIS A 138 4.47 9.62 8.61
N ALA A 139 5.55 8.87 8.83
CA ALA A 139 6.88 9.20 8.32
C ALA A 139 6.94 9.29 6.79
N ASN A 140 6.21 8.42 6.08
CA ASN A 140 6.19 8.39 4.62
C ASN A 140 5.68 9.71 4.03
N ILE A 141 4.61 10.27 4.59
CA ILE A 141 3.98 11.51 4.10
C ILE A 141 4.90 12.69 4.39
N LEU A 142 5.47 12.76 5.59
CA LEU A 142 6.45 13.79 5.93
C LEU A 142 7.68 13.74 5.03
N ALA A 143 8.15 12.54 4.67
CA ALA A 143 9.27 12.36 3.76
C ALA A 143 8.94 12.87 2.35
N LYS A 144 7.74 12.57 1.82
CA LYS A 144 7.31 13.10 0.52
C LYS A 144 7.12 14.61 0.55
N PHE A 145 6.54 15.15 1.62
CA PHE A 145 6.42 16.59 1.83
C PHE A 145 7.81 17.26 1.79
N LEU A 146 8.79 16.73 2.54
CA LEU A 146 10.16 17.23 2.52
C LEU A 146 10.78 17.15 1.13
N SER A 147 10.62 16.02 0.45
CA SER A 147 11.10 15.84 -0.93
C SER A 147 10.52 16.89 -1.87
N ALA A 148 9.21 17.17 -1.80
CA ALA A 148 8.55 18.17 -2.61
C ALA A 148 9.08 19.60 -2.33
N GLN A 149 9.34 19.94 -1.07
CA GLN A 149 9.93 21.23 -0.71
C GLN A 149 11.36 21.38 -1.25
N LEU A 150 12.16 20.32 -1.20
CA LEU A 150 13.52 20.31 -1.74
C LEU A 150 13.52 20.40 -3.27
N LEU A 151 12.60 19.73 -3.96
CA LEU A 151 12.40 19.86 -5.41
C LEU A 151 12.03 21.29 -5.80
N ALA A 152 11.21 21.95 -4.98
CA ALA A 152 10.88 23.37 -5.12
C ALA A 152 12.03 24.33 -4.71
N ARG A 153 13.24 23.81 -4.44
CA ARG A 153 14.44 24.55 -4.07
C ARG A 153 14.30 25.40 -2.80
N ILE A 154 13.42 24.97 -1.88
CA ILE A 154 13.29 25.61 -0.57
C ILE A 154 14.50 25.20 0.29
N SER A 155 15.04 26.15 1.05
CA SER A 155 16.15 25.89 1.97
C SER A 155 15.84 24.67 2.86
N PHE A 156 16.76 23.70 2.88
CA PHE A 156 16.61 22.46 3.64
C PHE A 156 16.30 22.71 5.12
N ARG A 157 16.91 23.75 5.73
CA ARG A 157 16.65 24.14 7.12
C ARG A 157 15.20 24.57 7.32
N LYS A 158 14.64 25.35 6.38
CA LYS A 158 13.24 25.80 6.42
C LYS A 158 12.29 24.61 6.23
N ALA A 159 12.58 23.73 5.26
CA ALA A 159 11.81 22.53 5.01
C ALA A 159 11.77 21.60 6.25
N MET A 160 12.94 21.34 6.86
CA MET A 160 13.04 20.54 8.09
C MET A 160 12.27 21.16 9.26
N LYS A 161 12.43 22.46 9.50
CA LYS A 161 11.72 23.17 10.59
C LYS A 161 10.20 23.07 10.41
N LYS A 162 9.72 23.23 9.18
CA LYS A 162 8.30 23.09 8.83
C LYS A 162 7.80 21.67 9.03
N ALA A 163 8.55 20.65 8.61
CA ALA A 163 8.17 19.26 8.82
C ALA A 163 8.08 18.89 10.32
N ILE A 164 9.03 19.35 11.14
CA ILE A 164 9.01 19.14 12.60
C ILE A 164 7.79 19.83 13.22
N GLN A 165 7.47 21.04 12.78
CA GLN A 165 6.28 21.77 13.25
C GLN A 165 4.98 21.03 12.92
N LEU A 166 4.83 20.54 11.67
CA LEU A 166 3.67 19.77 11.24
C LEU A 166 3.52 18.46 12.03
N ALA A 167 4.62 17.76 12.28
CA ALA A 167 4.62 16.54 13.10
C ALA A 167 4.17 16.80 14.54
N LYS A 168 4.63 17.92 15.14
CA LYS A 168 4.20 18.34 16.47
C LYS A 168 2.72 18.70 16.53
N GLN A 169 2.20 19.39 15.50
CA GLN A 169 0.77 19.69 15.38
C GLN A 169 -0.09 18.41 15.26
N ALA A 170 0.45 17.36 14.64
CA ALA A 170 -0.16 16.03 14.59
C ALA A 170 0.15 15.18 15.84
N ASN A 171 0.39 15.81 16.99
CA ASN A 171 0.58 15.17 18.30
C ASN A 171 1.69 14.10 18.36
N ALA A 172 2.73 14.22 17.52
CA ALA A 172 3.88 13.31 17.59
C ALA A 172 4.71 13.58 18.87
N LYS A 173 4.93 12.54 19.69
CA LYS A 173 5.75 12.61 20.92
C LYS A 173 7.21 12.98 20.65
N GLY A 174 7.72 12.62 19.48
CA GLY A 174 9.09 12.91 19.07
C GLY A 174 9.30 12.63 17.58
N ILE A 175 10.22 13.37 16.96
CA ILE A 175 10.58 13.23 15.56
C ILE A 175 12.08 13.47 15.38
N ARG A 176 12.70 12.66 14.51
CA ARG A 176 14.07 12.86 14.04
C ARG A 176 14.04 12.86 12.51
N VAL A 177 14.57 13.91 11.90
CA VAL A 177 14.72 14.05 10.44
C VAL A 177 16.20 14.02 10.09
N GLN A 178 16.56 13.23 9.09
CA GLN A 178 17.91 13.18 8.55
C GLN A 178 17.82 13.37 7.02
N ILE A 179 18.60 14.31 6.51
CA ILE A 179 18.82 14.54 5.08
C ILE A 179 20.31 14.33 4.86
N ALA A 180 20.67 13.53 3.87
CA ALA A 180 22.04 13.23 3.49
C ALA A 180 22.19 13.47 1.99
#